data_AF-D6CHM0-F1
#
_entry.id   AF-D6CHM0-F1
#
_cell.length_a   1.000
_cell.length_b   1.000
_cell.length_c   1.000
_cell.angle_alpha   90.00
_cell.angle_beta   90.00
_cell.angle_gamma   90.00
#
_symmetry.space_group_name_H-M   'P 1'
#
loop_
_entity.id
_entity.type
_entity.pdbx_description
1 polymer ?
#
loop_
_entity_poly.entity_id
_entity_poly.type
_entity_poly.pdbx_seq_one_letter_code
_entity_poly.pdbx_strand_id
1 'polypeptide(L)'
;MYYVTKTNSKGQPLYQVVEKYKDPLTGKWKSVTVSYTKNTSRARKQAEREVLDKIDRLTTSFESQYSPELITTFGELKENWFQTWCVSVKPQTIQRELLVMKRLGKIIGDDCLLDRITPLLMKNSLNKYLEMYDASPSTMTHIKSTCNKIFNHGVLYNVIKFSPMTAVKLDISLEKRRKAKERHDSKFLEIHELHAFFDVLRQCRNANYYDLAIVLLLTGIRISEAAFLPSDIDFEKGILHIDKALQYHCLKVKQFHFDTTKTLNSIREVALPEAASEAIKRTIQRNKEFDDYMKKHPCPAFTHSESVFRTEYGSPITSSTFRQILKRIEGKLLTNCLSDYGFKWVKHVTPHSFRHMHISYLQSNEMHIAVKDIMTRVGHANFETTMGYTHNINRSQENTVKALNQFVENHNFHFEELKSYTCKYSRMIEKFIETSDNSNKVELSVDEFKDLLHLSPRYSPKNIVSNLLLKIKKDIVKYHPQFDIKIVKSSENQIRGFSIAW
;
A
#
# COMPACT_ATOMS: atom_id res chain seq x y z
N MET A 1 19.66 -57.58 6.90
CA MET A 1 19.17 -57.68 5.51
C MET A 1 18.83 -59.11 5.13
N TYR A 2 17.72 -59.34 4.43
CA TYR A 2 17.38 -60.65 3.87
C TYR A 2 16.74 -60.50 2.47
N TYR A 3 16.74 -61.58 1.69
CA TYR A 3 16.32 -61.58 0.29
C TYR A 3 15.07 -62.42 0.10
N VAL A 4 14.15 -61.95 -0.74
CA VAL A 4 12.90 -62.65 -1.06
C VAL A 4 12.77 -62.73 -2.57
N THR A 5 12.44 -63.91 -3.09
CA THR A 5 12.08 -64.10 -4.49
C THR A 5 10.57 -64.23 -4.59
N LYS A 6 9.95 -63.42 -5.45
CA LYS A 6 8.51 -63.48 -5.77
C LYS A 6 8.32 -63.61 -7.26
N THR A 7 7.14 -64.03 -7.66
CA THR A 7 6.72 -64.02 -9.07
C THR A 7 5.91 -62.76 -9.31
N ASN A 8 6.26 -61.98 -10.34
CA ASN A 8 5.47 -60.80 -10.70
C ASN A 8 4.16 -61.22 -11.41
N SER A 9 3.27 -60.24 -11.66
CA SER A 9 1.99 -60.46 -12.36
C SER A 9 2.12 -61.01 -13.79
N LYS A 10 3.34 -61.06 -14.34
CA LYS A 10 3.66 -61.59 -15.67
C LYS A 10 4.39 -62.95 -15.61
N GLY A 11 4.43 -63.61 -14.45
CA GLY A 11 5.05 -64.93 -14.29
C GLY A 11 6.58 -64.93 -14.22
N GLN A 12 7.23 -63.76 -14.15
CA GLN A 12 8.69 -63.64 -14.13
C GLN A 12 9.24 -63.50 -12.69
N PRO A 13 10.46 -64.01 -12.41
CA PRO A 13 11.07 -63.89 -11.11
C PRO A 13 11.44 -62.42 -10.80
N LEU A 14 10.98 -61.95 -9.65
CA LEU A 14 11.28 -60.64 -9.07
C LEU A 14 12.01 -60.86 -7.74
N TYR A 15 13.19 -60.29 -7.62
CA TYR A 15 14.02 -60.39 -6.43
C TYR A 15 13.81 -59.15 -5.56
N GLN A 16 13.80 -59.32 -4.25
CA GLN A 16 13.60 -58.23 -3.31
C GLN A 16 14.68 -58.27 -2.25
N VAL A 17 15.24 -57.10 -1.92
CA VAL A 17 16.06 -56.89 -0.73
C VAL A 17 15.17 -56.26 0.33
N VAL A 18 15.11 -56.87 1.51
CA VAL A 18 14.35 -56.38 2.66
C VAL A 18 15.30 -56.11 3.82
N GLU A 19 15.17 -54.94 4.42
CA GLU A 19 15.87 -54.59 5.65
C GLU A 19 14.90 -54.02 6.66
N LYS A 20 15.11 -54.35 7.93
CA LYS A 20 14.32 -53.80 9.03
C LYS A 20 15.05 -52.60 9.63
N TYR A 21 14.32 -51.55 9.93
CA TYR A 21 14.80 -50.41 10.71
C TYR A 21 13.88 -50.19 11.90
N LYS A 22 14.41 -49.62 12.96
CA LYS A 22 13.62 -49.23 14.13
C LYS A 22 13.09 -47.83 13.87
N ASP A 23 11.76 -47.70 13.88
CA ASP A 23 11.12 -46.40 13.75
C ASP A 23 11.47 -45.52 14.96
N PRO A 24 12.07 -44.34 14.77
CA PRO A 24 12.58 -43.51 15.87
C PRO A 24 11.49 -42.91 16.76
N LEU A 25 10.24 -42.77 16.28
CA LEU A 25 9.14 -42.13 17.03
C LEU A 25 8.28 -43.14 17.79
N THR A 26 8.09 -44.33 17.22
CA THR A 26 7.24 -45.37 17.82
C THR A 26 8.05 -46.49 18.49
N GLY A 27 9.35 -46.56 18.23
CA GLY A 27 10.23 -47.64 18.67
C GLY A 27 9.95 -49.00 18.02
N LYS A 28 8.99 -49.06 17.08
CA LYS A 28 8.54 -50.30 16.42
C LYS A 28 9.41 -50.63 15.21
N TRP A 29 9.62 -51.91 14.95
CA TRP A 29 10.36 -52.36 13.77
C TRP A 29 9.49 -52.23 12.52
N LYS A 30 10.02 -51.54 11.50
CA LYS A 30 9.43 -51.42 10.15
C LYS A 30 10.39 -52.00 9.11
N SER A 31 9.87 -52.43 7.96
CA SER A 31 10.68 -53.03 6.89
C SER A 31 10.62 -52.21 5.61
N VAL A 32 11.78 -51.94 5.01
CA VAL A 32 11.92 -51.33 3.69
C VAL A 32 12.23 -52.42 2.68
N THR A 33 11.63 -52.34 1.49
CA THR A 33 11.83 -53.32 0.41
C THR A 33 12.18 -52.63 -0.90
N VAL A 34 13.24 -53.10 -1.57
CA VAL A 34 13.59 -52.72 -2.94
C VAL A 34 13.52 -53.95 -3.82
N SER A 35 12.84 -53.84 -4.96
CA SER A 35 12.66 -54.95 -5.91
C SER A 35 13.54 -54.75 -7.14
N TYR A 36 14.12 -55.83 -7.67
CA TYR A 36 15.00 -55.84 -8.83
C TYR A 36 14.75 -57.11 -9.68
N THR A 37 14.97 -57.01 -11.00
CA THR A 37 14.53 -58.03 -11.97
C THR A 37 15.64 -58.99 -12.43
N LYS A 38 16.91 -58.58 -12.32
CA LYS A 38 18.07 -59.40 -12.74
C LYS A 38 18.82 -59.92 -11.52
N ASN A 39 18.97 -61.24 -11.38
CA ASN A 39 19.72 -61.85 -10.27
C ASN A 39 21.24 -61.84 -10.50
N THR A 40 21.81 -60.66 -10.72
CA THR A 40 23.26 -60.49 -10.86
C THR A 40 23.83 -59.88 -9.59
N SER A 41 25.10 -60.20 -9.28
CA SER A 41 25.81 -59.61 -8.13
C SER A 41 25.77 -58.08 -8.15
N ARG A 42 25.86 -57.46 -9.34
CA ARG A 42 25.75 -56.01 -9.52
C ARG A 42 24.37 -55.45 -9.18
N ALA A 43 23.30 -56.11 -9.65
CA ALA A 43 21.93 -55.67 -9.37
C ALA A 43 21.57 -55.83 -7.89
N ARG A 44 22.07 -56.91 -7.26
CA ARG A 44 21.93 -57.14 -5.81
C ARG A 44 22.63 -56.06 -4.99
N LYS A 45 23.91 -55.75 -5.26
CA LYS A 45 24.63 -54.65 -4.57
C LYS A 45 23.96 -53.29 -4.74
N GLN A 46 23.41 -53.01 -5.94
CA GLN A 46 22.68 -51.76 -6.18
C GLN A 46 21.40 -51.67 -5.35
N ALA A 47 20.64 -52.77 -5.27
CA ALA A 47 19.42 -52.84 -4.46
C ALA A 47 19.72 -52.73 -2.95
N GLU A 48 20.82 -53.32 -2.47
CA GLU A 48 21.28 -53.17 -1.08
C GLU A 48 21.59 -51.72 -0.74
N ARG A 49 22.33 -51.01 -1.62
CA ARG A 49 22.60 -49.58 -1.44
C ARG A 49 21.32 -48.75 -1.44
N GLU A 50 20.39 -49.03 -2.37
CA GLU A 50 19.12 -48.30 -2.44
C GLU A 50 18.24 -48.52 -1.20
N VAL A 51 18.23 -49.72 -0.61
CA VAL A 51 17.54 -49.99 0.66
C VAL A 51 18.13 -49.17 1.79
N LEU A 52 19.46 -49.12 1.89
CA LEU A 52 20.15 -48.33 2.91
C LEU A 52 19.92 -46.84 2.73
N ASP A 53 20.00 -46.32 1.50
CA ASP A 53 19.70 -44.91 1.19
C ASP A 53 18.23 -44.57 1.51
N LYS A 54 17.29 -45.51 1.29
CA LYS A 54 15.89 -45.33 1.67
C LYS A 54 15.70 -45.31 3.18
N ILE A 55 16.39 -46.18 3.92
CA ILE A 55 16.36 -46.18 5.38
C ILE A 55 16.97 -44.89 5.92
N ASP A 56 18.11 -44.45 5.38
CA ASP A 56 18.77 -43.21 5.77
C ASP A 56 17.86 -42.00 5.53
N ARG A 57 17.22 -41.89 4.36
CA ARG A 57 16.23 -40.82 4.12
C ARG A 57 15.05 -40.89 5.07
N LEU A 58 14.50 -42.08 5.35
CA LEU A 58 13.37 -42.26 6.27
C LEU A 58 13.76 -42.02 7.74
N THR A 59 15.02 -42.13 8.09
CA THR A 59 15.50 -41.91 9.46
C THR A 59 15.90 -40.45 9.60
N THR A 60 16.79 -39.94 8.75
CA THR A 60 17.28 -38.55 8.73
C THR A 60 16.18 -37.51 8.47
N SER A 61 15.26 -37.76 7.53
CA SER A 61 14.15 -36.83 7.26
C SER A 61 13.12 -36.78 8.39
N PHE A 62 12.99 -37.84 9.20
CA PHE A 62 12.03 -37.92 10.29
C PHE A 62 12.64 -37.46 11.61
N GLU A 63 13.88 -37.84 11.89
CA GLU A 63 14.57 -37.46 13.12
C GLU A 63 14.78 -35.94 13.20
N SER A 64 15.16 -35.29 12.10
CA SER A 64 15.30 -33.82 12.01
C SER A 64 13.99 -33.05 12.18
N GLN A 65 12.84 -33.69 11.98
CA GLN A 65 11.51 -33.05 12.07
C GLN A 65 10.94 -33.10 13.50
N TYR A 66 11.34 -34.08 14.32
CA TYR A 66 10.75 -34.34 15.65
C TYR A 66 11.76 -34.41 16.80
N SER A 67 13.06 -34.32 16.52
CA SER A 67 14.11 -34.39 17.56
C SER A 67 14.85 -33.04 17.64
N PRO A 68 14.53 -32.19 18.64
CA PRO A 68 15.22 -30.92 18.88
C PRO A 68 16.74 -31.06 19.01
N GLU A 69 17.22 -32.24 19.44
CA GLU A 69 18.63 -32.59 19.65
C GLU A 69 19.47 -32.60 18.36
N LEU A 70 18.84 -32.68 17.19
CA LEU A 70 19.53 -32.69 15.89
C LEU A 70 19.71 -31.30 15.28
N ILE A 71 19.05 -30.28 15.84
CA ILE A 71 19.25 -28.90 15.42
C ILE A 71 20.50 -28.39 16.14
N THR A 72 21.63 -28.39 15.44
CA THR A 72 22.95 -28.04 16.01
C THR A 72 23.48 -26.71 15.50
N THR A 73 23.00 -26.27 14.35
CA THR A 73 23.46 -25.06 13.67
C THR A 73 22.41 -23.95 13.63
N PHE A 74 22.86 -22.71 13.41
CA PHE A 74 21.99 -21.56 13.18
C PHE A 74 21.08 -21.75 11.96
N GLY A 75 21.63 -22.33 10.89
CA GLY A 75 20.93 -22.60 9.65
C GLY A 75 19.71 -23.49 9.84
N GLU A 76 19.90 -24.60 10.56
CA GLU A 76 18.83 -25.54 10.90
C GLU A 76 17.76 -24.88 11.78
N LEU A 77 18.19 -24.13 12.81
CA LEU A 77 17.26 -23.49 13.74
C LEU A 77 16.36 -22.46 13.04
N LYS A 78 16.93 -21.59 12.20
CA LYS A 78 16.12 -20.58 11.49
C LYS A 78 15.17 -21.21 10.47
N GLU A 79 15.56 -22.30 9.81
CA GLU A 79 14.73 -23.00 8.83
C GLU A 79 13.55 -23.69 9.53
N ASN A 80 13.83 -24.37 10.64
CA ASN A 80 12.81 -25.00 11.46
C ASN A 80 11.80 -23.97 12.02
N TRP A 81 12.29 -22.83 12.52
CA TRP A 81 11.42 -21.70 12.91
C TRP A 81 10.55 -21.23 11.74
N PHE A 82 11.14 -21.08 10.55
CA PHE A 82 10.44 -20.55 9.39
C PHE A 82 9.35 -21.48 8.88
N GLN A 83 9.59 -22.79 8.85
CA GLN A 83 8.60 -23.80 8.48
C GLN A 83 7.37 -23.76 9.42
N THR A 84 7.60 -23.56 10.71
CA THR A 84 6.51 -23.43 11.70
C THR A 84 5.77 -22.10 11.56
N TRP A 85 6.51 -21.01 11.42
CA TRP A 85 5.96 -19.65 11.41
C TRP A 85 5.17 -19.35 10.12
N CYS A 86 5.63 -19.82 8.95
CA CYS A 86 5.06 -19.44 7.66
C CYS A 86 3.62 -19.93 7.43
N VAL A 87 3.19 -21.01 8.10
CA VAL A 87 1.83 -21.57 8.01
C VAL A 87 0.76 -20.58 8.48
N SER A 88 1.11 -19.68 9.40
CA SER A 88 0.16 -18.73 10.02
C SER A 88 0.17 -17.32 9.40
N VAL A 89 0.89 -17.12 8.30
CA VAL A 89 1.29 -15.77 7.85
C VAL A 89 1.01 -15.53 6.37
N LYS A 90 0.60 -14.30 6.03
CA LYS A 90 0.33 -13.92 4.62
C LYS A 90 1.59 -13.97 3.74
N PRO A 91 1.47 -14.33 2.44
CA PRO A 91 2.59 -14.49 1.51
C PRO A 91 3.57 -13.31 1.45
N GLN A 92 3.07 -12.09 1.51
CA GLN A 92 3.92 -10.89 1.46
C GLN A 92 4.87 -10.79 2.67
N THR A 93 4.40 -11.19 3.85
CA THR A 93 5.22 -11.17 5.08
C THR A 93 6.26 -12.28 5.02
N ILE A 94 5.92 -13.44 4.44
CA ILE A 94 6.85 -14.55 4.20
C ILE A 94 8.00 -14.10 3.29
N GLN A 95 7.71 -13.47 2.15
CA GLN A 95 8.76 -13.00 1.22
C GLN A 95 9.74 -12.02 1.87
N ARG A 96 9.23 -11.14 2.75
CA ARG A 96 10.06 -10.21 3.51
C ARG A 96 10.99 -10.94 4.50
N GLU A 97 10.47 -11.91 5.25
CA GLU A 97 11.29 -12.67 6.21
C GLU A 97 12.32 -13.57 5.52
N LEU A 98 12.00 -14.16 4.36
CA LEU A 98 12.98 -14.91 3.56
C LEU A 98 14.22 -14.09 3.22
N LEU A 99 14.02 -12.81 2.85
CA LEU A 99 15.14 -11.90 2.61
C LEU A 99 15.97 -11.66 3.89
N VAL A 100 15.31 -11.49 5.04
CA VAL A 100 15.98 -11.31 6.34
C VAL A 100 16.79 -12.56 6.71
N MET A 101 16.19 -13.74 6.62
CA MET A 101 16.85 -15.02 6.92
C MET A 101 18.08 -15.28 6.05
N LYS A 102 17.99 -14.97 4.75
CA LYS A 102 19.12 -15.09 3.82
C LYS A 102 20.28 -14.18 4.24
N ARG A 103 19.98 -12.94 4.63
CA ARG A 103 20.99 -11.97 5.07
C ARG A 103 21.60 -12.34 6.43
N LEU A 104 20.77 -12.81 7.37
CA LEU A 104 21.24 -13.30 8.66
C LEU A 104 22.18 -14.50 8.49
N GLY A 105 21.82 -15.46 7.62
CA GLY A 105 22.69 -16.59 7.30
C GLY A 105 24.05 -16.17 6.73
N LYS A 106 24.07 -15.18 5.83
CA LYS A 106 25.32 -14.63 5.28
C LYS A 106 26.21 -13.97 6.35
N ILE A 107 25.61 -13.41 7.41
CA ILE A 107 26.34 -12.62 8.42
C ILE A 107 26.81 -13.50 9.58
N ILE A 108 25.94 -14.38 10.08
CA ILE A 108 26.19 -15.26 11.23
C ILE A 108 26.92 -16.53 10.79
N GLY A 109 26.64 -17.02 9.57
CA GLY A 109 27.03 -18.33 9.09
C GLY A 109 25.92 -19.35 9.36
N ASP A 110 25.45 -20.03 8.31
CA ASP A 110 24.41 -21.07 8.45
C ASP A 110 24.95 -22.32 9.14
N ASP A 111 26.25 -22.56 9.03
CA ASP A 111 27.04 -23.60 9.67
C ASP A 111 27.49 -23.25 11.12
N CYS A 112 27.17 -22.06 11.60
CA CYS A 112 27.53 -21.64 12.96
C CYS A 112 26.81 -22.50 14.00
N LEU A 113 27.58 -23.17 14.86
CA LEU A 113 27.02 -23.99 15.95
C LEU A 113 26.31 -23.13 16.99
N LEU A 114 25.13 -23.58 17.44
CA LEU A 114 24.28 -22.84 18.37
C LEU A 114 24.94 -22.58 19.73
N ASP A 115 25.80 -23.49 20.19
CA ASP A 115 26.56 -23.38 21.45
C ASP A 115 27.60 -22.24 21.41
N ARG A 116 28.05 -21.85 20.22
CA ARG A 116 29.00 -20.74 20.00
C ARG A 116 28.31 -19.39 19.81
N ILE A 117 26.99 -19.36 19.67
CA ILE A 117 26.24 -18.11 19.50
C ILE A 117 26.08 -17.43 20.86
N THR A 118 26.93 -16.44 21.11
CA THR A 118 26.90 -15.62 22.32
C THR A 118 26.16 -14.29 22.08
N PRO A 119 25.72 -13.60 23.14
CA PRO A 119 25.19 -12.24 23.02
C PRO A 119 26.16 -11.26 22.35
N LEU A 120 27.47 -11.42 22.58
CA LEU A 120 28.50 -10.61 21.94
C LEU A 120 28.58 -10.88 20.43
N LEU A 121 28.55 -12.16 20.01
CA LEU A 121 28.49 -12.52 18.60
C LEU A 121 27.26 -11.88 17.95
N MET A 122 26.09 -12.03 18.56
CA MET A 122 24.85 -11.45 18.04
C MET A 122 24.89 -9.94 17.95
N LYS A 123 25.47 -9.25 18.95
CA LYS A 123 25.69 -7.80 18.90
C LYS A 123 26.55 -7.42 17.69
N ASN A 124 27.67 -8.10 17.49
CA ASN A 124 28.57 -7.84 16.37
C ASN A 124 27.91 -8.17 15.02
N SER A 125 27.12 -9.23 14.93
CA SER A 125 26.35 -9.58 13.74
C SER A 125 25.31 -8.50 13.39
N LEU A 126 24.62 -7.93 14.38
CA LEU A 126 23.67 -6.83 14.14
C LEU A 126 24.39 -5.54 13.70
N ASN A 127 25.55 -5.24 14.27
CA ASN A 127 26.37 -4.10 13.83
C ASN A 127 26.86 -4.30 12.39
N LYS A 128 27.36 -5.50 12.07
CA LYS A 128 27.75 -5.87 10.70
C LYS A 128 26.58 -5.79 9.73
N TYR A 129 25.36 -6.17 10.15
CA TYR A 129 24.16 -5.98 9.34
C TYR A 129 23.90 -4.50 9.08
N LEU A 130 23.94 -3.68 10.13
CA LEU A 130 23.69 -2.25 10.05
C LEU A 130 24.65 -1.56 9.08
N GLU A 131 25.93 -1.92 9.12
CA GLU A 131 26.98 -1.40 8.23
C GLU A 131 26.81 -1.91 6.79
N MET A 132 26.68 -3.23 6.61
CA MET A 132 26.64 -3.86 5.28
C MET A 132 25.44 -3.42 4.43
N TYR A 133 24.31 -3.12 5.08
CA TYR A 133 23.06 -2.79 4.38
C TYR A 133 22.58 -1.35 4.61
N ASP A 134 23.39 -0.51 5.27
CA ASP A 134 23.01 0.84 5.71
C ASP A 134 21.58 0.89 6.29
N ALA A 135 21.27 -0.06 7.17
CA ALA A 135 19.89 -0.27 7.60
C ALA A 135 19.35 0.92 8.42
N SER A 136 18.04 1.18 8.30
CA SER A 136 17.35 2.19 9.12
C SER A 136 17.08 1.66 10.53
N PRO A 137 16.81 2.56 11.51
CA PRO A 137 16.47 2.14 12.88
C PRO A 137 15.26 1.19 12.96
N SER A 138 14.23 1.43 12.15
CA SER A 138 13.04 0.57 12.07
C SER A 138 13.36 -0.81 11.50
N THR A 139 14.23 -0.85 10.49
CA THR A 139 14.69 -2.11 9.89
C THR A 139 15.52 -2.91 10.89
N MET A 140 16.43 -2.27 11.64
CA MET A 140 17.19 -2.93 12.71
C MET A 140 16.31 -3.47 13.82
N THR A 141 15.26 -2.74 14.20
CA THR A 141 14.27 -3.21 15.18
C THR A 141 13.55 -4.47 14.69
N HIS A 142 13.18 -4.50 13.41
CA HIS A 142 12.57 -5.68 12.79
C HIS A 142 13.54 -6.87 12.77
N ILE A 143 14.79 -6.67 12.37
CA ILE A 143 15.80 -7.74 12.32
C ILE A 143 16.04 -8.32 13.71
N LYS A 144 16.20 -7.44 14.73
CA LYS A 144 16.30 -7.88 16.13
C LYS A 144 15.06 -8.69 16.56
N SER A 145 13.87 -8.27 16.16
CA SER A 145 12.62 -9.01 16.44
C SER A 145 12.62 -10.39 15.77
N THR A 146 13.07 -10.49 14.51
CA THR A 146 13.20 -11.77 13.81
C THR A 146 14.21 -12.68 14.52
N CYS A 147 15.39 -12.17 14.89
CA CYS A 147 16.36 -12.95 15.68
C CYS A 147 15.76 -13.42 17.01
N ASN A 148 15.05 -12.56 17.75
CA ASN A 148 14.35 -12.94 18.97
C ASN A 148 13.36 -14.08 18.73
N LYS A 149 12.57 -14.04 17.65
CA LYS A 149 11.62 -15.10 17.32
C LYS A 149 12.32 -16.44 17.03
N ILE A 150 13.40 -16.41 16.25
CA ILE A 150 14.20 -17.60 15.93
C ILE A 150 14.78 -18.23 17.20
N PHE A 151 15.43 -17.45 18.06
CA PHE A 151 16.05 -18.00 19.26
C PHE A 151 15.03 -18.37 20.34
N ASN A 152 13.92 -17.63 20.47
CA ASN A 152 12.85 -18.01 21.39
C ASN A 152 12.15 -19.30 20.93
N HIS A 153 12.07 -19.56 19.62
CA HIS A 153 11.64 -20.84 19.09
C HIS A 153 12.60 -21.96 19.52
N GLY A 154 13.91 -21.73 19.43
CA GLY A 154 14.91 -22.68 19.93
C GLY A 154 14.77 -22.97 21.42
N VAL A 155 14.47 -21.95 22.24
CA VAL A 155 14.20 -22.13 23.67
C VAL A 155 12.91 -22.92 23.90
N LEU A 156 11.83 -22.58 23.19
CA LEU A 156 10.52 -23.23 23.33
C LEU A 156 10.58 -24.74 23.12
N TYR A 157 11.38 -25.20 22.14
CA TYR A 157 11.54 -26.62 21.83
C TYR A 157 12.79 -27.24 22.47
N ASN A 158 13.40 -26.58 23.46
CA ASN A 158 14.58 -27.06 24.20
C ASN A 158 15.82 -27.34 23.33
N VAL A 159 15.92 -26.74 22.13
CA VAL A 159 17.13 -26.79 21.28
C VAL A 159 18.28 -26.03 21.95
N ILE A 160 17.98 -24.89 22.57
CA ILE A 160 18.94 -24.08 23.33
C ILE A 160 18.39 -23.75 24.71
N LYS A 161 19.28 -23.65 25.70
CA LYS A 161 18.89 -23.37 27.10
C LYS A 161 18.42 -21.94 27.32
N PHE A 162 19.02 -20.97 26.63
CA PHE A 162 18.71 -19.55 26.77
C PHE A 162 18.86 -18.83 25.43
N SER A 163 18.06 -17.78 25.23
CA SER A 163 18.16 -16.95 24.02
C SER A 163 19.34 -15.99 24.12
N PRO A 164 20.32 -16.02 23.18
CA PRO A 164 21.46 -15.12 23.17
C PRO A 164 21.08 -13.66 22.88
N MET A 165 19.85 -13.41 22.44
CA MET A 165 19.36 -12.08 22.08
C MET A 165 18.74 -11.29 23.25
N THR A 166 18.49 -11.94 24.39
CA THR A 166 17.74 -11.37 25.52
C THR A 166 18.34 -10.04 26.02
N ALA A 167 19.65 -10.00 26.22
CA ALA A 167 20.36 -8.81 26.72
C ALA A 167 20.87 -7.87 25.60
N VAL A 168 20.75 -8.26 24.33
CA VAL A 168 21.37 -7.54 23.21
C VAL A 168 20.61 -6.24 22.92
N LYS A 169 21.30 -5.10 23.03
CA LYS A 169 20.76 -3.78 22.66
C LYS A 169 21.25 -3.37 21.27
N LEU A 170 20.44 -2.55 20.59
CA LEU A 170 20.79 -2.01 19.28
C LEU A 170 21.55 -0.68 19.44
N ASP A 171 22.80 -0.67 19.01
CA ASP A 171 23.65 0.51 19.00
C ASP A 171 23.49 1.25 17.68
N ILE A 172 22.44 2.06 17.60
CA ILE A 172 22.13 2.90 16.43
C ILE A 172 22.59 4.32 16.69
N SER A 173 23.38 4.88 15.76
CA SER A 173 23.92 6.23 15.86
C SER A 173 22.85 7.29 16.06
N LEU A 174 23.19 8.35 16.81
CA LEU A 174 22.30 9.48 17.06
C LEU A 174 21.87 10.15 15.75
N GLU A 175 22.77 10.25 14.78
CA GLU A 175 22.49 10.79 13.44
C GLU A 175 21.40 10.01 12.71
N LYS A 176 21.47 8.66 12.70
CA LYS A 176 20.42 7.84 12.09
C LYS A 176 19.07 7.98 12.80
N ARG A 177 19.08 8.17 14.13
CA ARG A 177 17.87 8.44 14.92
C ARG A 177 17.27 9.81 14.58
N ARG A 178 18.11 10.85 14.46
CA ARG A 178 17.69 12.20 14.03
C ARG A 178 17.07 12.19 12.64
N LYS A 179 17.75 11.59 11.66
CA LYS A 179 17.22 11.41 10.29
C LYS A 179 15.88 10.64 10.26
N ALA A 180 15.71 9.66 11.13
CA ALA A 180 14.44 8.94 11.23
C ALA A 180 13.30 9.80 11.80
N LYS A 181 13.61 10.65 12.79
CA LYS A 181 12.67 11.64 13.33
C LYS A 181 12.31 12.70 12.29
N GLU A 182 13.29 13.28 11.59
CA GLU A 182 13.05 14.25 10.51
C GLU A 182 12.14 13.70 9.41
N ARG A 183 12.34 12.44 8.99
CA ARG A 183 11.45 11.75 8.04
C ARG A 183 10.05 11.48 8.58
N HIS A 184 9.89 11.42 9.90
CA HIS A 184 8.59 11.28 10.53
C HIS A 184 7.88 12.63 10.53
N ASP A 185 8.56 13.67 10.99
CA ASP A 185 8.04 15.03 11.11
C ASP A 185 7.70 15.62 9.73
N SER A 186 8.48 15.29 8.68
CA SER A 186 8.20 15.74 7.31
C SER A 186 6.91 15.19 6.70
N LYS A 187 6.26 14.20 7.33
CA LYS A 187 4.98 13.64 6.88
C LYS A 187 3.77 14.41 7.37
N PHE A 188 3.95 15.27 8.37
CA PHE A 188 2.88 16.13 8.88
C PHE A 188 2.93 17.46 8.16
N LEU A 189 1.77 17.91 7.68
CA LEU A 189 1.60 19.22 7.07
C LEU A 189 0.99 20.15 8.11
N GLU A 190 1.54 21.34 8.27
CA GLU A 190 0.84 22.43 8.96
C GLU A 190 -0.33 22.92 8.10
N ILE A 191 -1.27 23.67 8.67
CA ILE A 191 -2.49 24.11 7.96
C ILE A 191 -2.18 24.86 6.66
N HIS A 192 -1.24 25.81 6.69
CA HIS A 192 -0.84 26.56 5.49
C HIS A 192 -0.17 25.66 4.42
N GLU A 193 0.55 24.62 4.84
CA GLU A 193 1.15 23.63 3.94
C GLU A 193 0.08 22.71 3.35
N LEU A 194 -0.96 22.40 4.12
CA LEU A 194 -2.09 21.60 3.70
C LEU A 194 -2.93 22.35 2.64
N HIS A 195 -3.13 23.65 2.79
CA HIS A 195 -3.75 24.52 1.77
C HIS A 195 -2.96 24.47 0.45
N ALA A 196 -1.66 24.79 0.49
CA ALA A 196 -0.81 24.73 -0.69
C ALA A 196 -0.82 23.32 -1.35
N PHE A 197 -0.87 22.27 -0.52
CA PHE A 197 -0.98 20.91 -1.01
C PHE A 197 -2.28 20.65 -1.77
N PHE A 198 -3.44 21.03 -1.21
CA PHE A 198 -4.74 20.83 -1.87
C PHE A 198 -4.92 21.71 -3.10
N ASP A 199 -4.36 22.93 -3.11
CA ASP A 199 -4.36 23.83 -4.26
C ASP A 199 -3.59 23.28 -5.46
N VAL A 200 -2.49 22.56 -5.21
CA VAL A 200 -1.77 21.86 -6.28
C VAL A 200 -2.44 20.52 -6.62
N LEU A 201 -3.02 19.82 -5.65
CA LEU A 201 -3.70 18.54 -5.88
C LEU A 201 -4.97 18.69 -6.73
N ARG A 202 -5.80 19.71 -6.47
CA ARG A 202 -7.01 20.00 -7.28
C ARG A 202 -6.71 20.21 -8.76
N GLN A 203 -5.46 20.56 -9.07
CA GLN A 203 -5.01 20.73 -10.44
C GLN A 203 -4.72 19.42 -11.18
N CYS A 204 -4.78 18.27 -10.53
CA CYS A 204 -4.55 16.98 -11.16
C CYS A 204 -5.60 16.69 -12.23
N ARG A 205 -5.18 15.96 -13.28
CA ARG A 205 -6.07 15.60 -14.41
C ARG A 205 -7.29 14.80 -13.96
N ASN A 206 -7.08 13.85 -13.03
CA ASN A 206 -8.15 13.03 -12.48
C ASN A 206 -8.53 13.54 -11.10
N ALA A 207 -9.73 14.10 -10.99
CA ALA A 207 -10.30 14.64 -9.76
C ALA A 207 -10.50 13.57 -8.67
N ASN A 208 -10.54 12.27 -9.01
CA ASN A 208 -10.61 11.19 -8.01
C ASN A 208 -9.47 11.24 -6.99
N TYR A 209 -8.29 11.74 -7.36
CA TYR A 209 -7.17 11.87 -6.41
C TYR A 209 -7.36 12.99 -5.39
N TYR A 210 -8.07 14.06 -5.76
CA TYR A 210 -8.41 15.16 -4.86
C TYR A 210 -9.43 14.70 -3.82
N ASP A 211 -10.54 14.12 -4.28
CA ASP A 211 -11.59 13.59 -3.39
C ASP A 211 -11.06 12.43 -2.52
N LEU A 212 -10.18 11.58 -3.05
CA LEU A 212 -9.52 10.54 -2.25
C LEU A 212 -8.68 11.13 -1.11
N ALA A 213 -7.94 12.21 -1.36
CA ALA A 213 -7.13 12.85 -0.32
C ALA A 213 -8.00 13.48 0.77
N ILE A 214 -9.12 14.11 0.41
CA ILE A 214 -10.12 14.64 1.36
C ILE A 214 -10.64 13.51 2.24
N VAL A 215 -11.09 12.40 1.63
CA VAL A 215 -11.61 11.26 2.38
C VAL A 215 -10.55 10.67 3.30
N LEU A 216 -9.32 10.44 2.82
CA LEU A 216 -8.24 9.90 3.67
C LEU A 216 -7.90 10.83 4.85
N LEU A 217 -7.92 12.14 4.63
CA LEU A 217 -7.64 13.13 5.66
C LEU A 217 -8.75 13.20 6.71
N LEU A 218 -10.02 13.16 6.30
CA LEU A 218 -11.16 13.38 7.18
C LEU A 218 -11.71 12.09 7.82
N THR A 219 -11.36 10.92 7.28
CA THR A 219 -11.80 9.62 7.83
C THR A 219 -10.67 8.85 8.52
N GLY A 220 -9.41 9.16 8.17
CA GLY A 220 -8.25 8.45 8.70
C GLY A 220 -8.15 6.98 8.27
N ILE A 221 -8.94 6.53 7.29
CA ILE A 221 -8.85 5.15 6.78
C ILE A 221 -7.51 4.91 6.08
N ARG A 222 -7.10 3.64 5.97
CA ARG A 222 -5.90 3.28 5.18
C ARG A 222 -6.24 3.35 3.69
N ILE A 223 -5.26 3.69 2.85
CA ILE A 223 -5.45 3.70 1.38
C ILE A 223 -5.95 2.37 0.82
N SER A 224 -5.56 1.23 1.40
CA SER A 224 -6.05 -0.09 0.99
C SER A 224 -7.53 -0.33 1.36
N GLU A 225 -8.03 0.39 2.37
CA GLU A 225 -9.44 0.38 2.80
C GLU A 225 -10.28 1.35 1.93
N ALA A 226 -9.64 2.33 1.27
CA ALA A 226 -10.31 3.29 0.38
C ALA A 226 -10.77 2.69 -0.97
N ALA A 227 -10.64 1.39 -1.17
CA ALA A 227 -11.17 0.70 -2.35
C ALA A 227 -12.63 0.22 -2.17
N PHE A 228 -13.34 0.78 -1.19
CA PHE A 228 -14.73 0.45 -0.89
C PHE A 228 -15.66 0.72 -2.08
N LEU A 229 -16.82 0.08 -2.04
CA LEU A 229 -17.89 0.15 -3.02
C LEU A 229 -18.93 1.21 -2.61
N PRO A 230 -19.74 1.73 -3.54
CA PRO A 230 -20.89 2.55 -3.19
C PRO A 230 -21.85 1.88 -2.22
N SER A 231 -21.98 0.54 -2.29
CA SER A 231 -22.82 -0.26 -1.39
C SER A 231 -22.32 -0.31 0.05
N ASP A 232 -21.06 0.05 0.30
CA ASP A 232 -20.45 0.02 1.63
C ASP A 232 -20.76 1.30 2.44
N ILE A 233 -21.59 2.21 1.89
CA ILE A 233 -21.87 3.53 2.48
C ILE A 233 -23.36 3.69 2.71
N ASP A 234 -23.72 4.05 3.94
CA ASP A 234 -25.04 4.54 4.30
C ASP A 234 -24.99 6.08 4.29
N PHE A 235 -25.42 6.70 3.18
CA PHE A 235 -25.39 8.17 3.03
C PHE A 235 -26.41 8.89 3.91
N GLU A 236 -27.49 8.22 4.30
CA GLU A 236 -28.52 8.80 5.18
C GLU A 236 -27.95 8.95 6.60
N LYS A 237 -27.25 7.92 7.07
CA LYS A 237 -26.56 7.97 8.38
C LYS A 237 -25.19 8.60 8.34
N GLY A 238 -24.62 8.80 7.15
CA GLY A 238 -23.25 9.25 6.97
C GLY A 238 -22.22 8.24 7.50
N ILE A 239 -22.41 6.95 7.23
CA ILE A 239 -21.54 5.87 7.74
C ILE A 239 -20.87 5.14 6.59
N LEU A 240 -19.56 4.91 6.71
CA LEU A 240 -18.79 4.03 5.84
C LEU A 240 -18.45 2.73 6.59
N HIS A 241 -18.88 1.60 6.03
CA HIS A 241 -18.54 0.27 6.53
C HIS A 241 -17.20 -0.18 5.96
N ILE A 242 -16.25 -0.51 6.86
CA ILE A 242 -14.95 -1.05 6.51
C ILE A 242 -14.89 -2.50 6.96
N ASP A 243 -14.98 -3.44 6.03
CA ASP A 243 -14.90 -4.89 6.28
C ASP A 243 -13.81 -5.58 5.44
N LYS A 244 -13.42 -4.97 4.32
CA LYS A 244 -12.47 -5.48 3.33
C LYS A 244 -11.37 -4.48 2.98
N ALA A 245 -10.27 -5.00 2.43
CA ALA A 245 -9.18 -4.19 1.89
C ALA A 245 -8.70 -4.75 0.56
N LEU A 246 -8.32 -3.86 -0.37
CA LEU A 246 -7.84 -4.24 -1.70
C LEU A 246 -6.45 -4.87 -1.63
N GLN A 247 -6.33 -6.08 -2.18
CA GLN A 247 -5.07 -6.75 -2.45
C GLN A 247 -4.64 -6.51 -3.89
N TYR A 248 -3.47 -5.92 -4.06
CA TYR A 248 -2.89 -5.58 -5.37
C TYR A 248 -1.38 -5.87 -5.47
N HIS A 249 -0.74 -6.28 -4.38
CA HIS A 249 0.71 -6.49 -4.33
C HIS A 249 1.13 -7.70 -5.17
N CYS A 250 2.04 -7.48 -6.13
CA CYS A 250 2.52 -8.50 -7.07
C CYS A 250 1.39 -9.09 -7.95
N LEU A 251 0.30 -8.35 -8.13
CA LEU A 251 -0.85 -8.76 -8.94
C LEU A 251 -0.99 -7.83 -10.15
N LYS A 252 -1.45 -8.39 -11.27
CA LYS A 252 -1.93 -7.57 -12.39
C LYS A 252 -3.28 -6.95 -12.01
N VAL A 253 -3.66 -5.85 -12.67
CA VAL A 253 -4.94 -5.16 -12.42
C VAL A 253 -6.13 -6.13 -12.45
N LYS A 254 -6.16 -7.05 -13.41
CA LYS A 254 -7.21 -8.08 -13.55
C LYS A 254 -7.28 -9.09 -12.40
N GLN A 255 -6.26 -9.13 -11.54
CA GLN A 255 -6.13 -10.07 -10.42
C GLN A 255 -6.35 -9.38 -9.06
N PHE A 256 -6.64 -8.07 -9.07
CA PHE A 256 -6.97 -7.36 -7.85
C PHE A 256 -8.22 -7.99 -7.24
N HIS A 257 -8.19 -8.19 -5.93
CA HIS A 257 -9.31 -8.76 -5.20
C HIS A 257 -9.40 -8.12 -3.82
N PHE A 258 -10.59 -8.17 -3.25
CA PHE A 258 -10.81 -7.82 -1.86
C PHE A 258 -10.46 -9.00 -0.97
N ASP A 259 -9.72 -8.73 0.10
CA ASP A 259 -9.44 -9.70 1.14
C ASP A 259 -9.98 -9.16 2.47
N THR A 260 -10.40 -10.08 3.33
CA THR A 260 -10.88 -9.74 4.67
C THR A 260 -9.75 -9.10 5.46
N THR A 261 -10.12 -8.11 6.27
CA THR A 261 -9.15 -7.40 7.07
C THR A 261 -8.61 -8.33 8.19
N LYS A 262 -7.29 -8.29 8.45
CA LYS A 262 -6.54 -9.31 9.22
C LYS A 262 -7.03 -9.58 10.66
N THR A 263 -7.88 -8.72 11.22
CA THR A 263 -8.23 -8.73 12.65
C THR A 263 -9.71 -8.39 12.83
N LEU A 264 -10.39 -8.94 13.82
CA LEU A 264 -11.77 -8.53 14.14
C LEU A 264 -11.89 -7.01 14.32
N ASN A 265 -10.86 -6.38 14.90
CA ASN A 265 -10.80 -4.92 15.12
C ASN A 265 -10.65 -4.07 13.85
N SER A 266 -10.36 -4.67 12.69
CA SER A 266 -10.30 -3.93 11.43
C SER A 266 -11.65 -3.82 10.75
N ILE A 267 -12.63 -4.65 11.15
CA ILE A 267 -14.04 -4.47 10.78
C ILE A 267 -14.61 -3.35 11.65
N ARG A 268 -15.02 -2.24 11.03
CA ARG A 268 -15.54 -1.09 11.76
C ARG A 268 -16.41 -0.19 10.90
N GLU A 269 -17.20 0.63 11.56
CA GLU A 269 -17.93 1.73 10.97
C GLU A 269 -17.17 3.04 11.20
N VAL A 270 -17.10 3.88 10.17
CA VAL A 270 -16.48 5.20 10.24
C VAL A 270 -17.52 6.24 9.88
N ALA A 271 -17.85 7.12 10.82
CA ALA A 271 -18.77 8.22 10.56
C ALA A 271 -18.08 9.28 9.68
N LEU A 272 -18.78 9.71 8.63
CA LEU A 272 -18.30 10.58 7.58
C LEU A 272 -18.59 12.04 7.92
N PRO A 273 -17.56 12.90 8.03
CA PRO A 273 -17.72 14.35 7.98
C PRO A 273 -18.38 14.77 6.66
N GLU A 274 -19.03 15.92 6.66
CA GLU A 274 -19.83 16.39 5.53
C GLU A 274 -19.01 16.47 4.24
N ALA A 275 -17.87 17.17 4.30
CA ALA A 275 -16.96 17.28 3.16
C ALA A 275 -16.44 15.92 2.65
N ALA A 276 -16.28 14.92 3.52
CA ALA A 276 -15.90 13.57 3.10
C ALA A 276 -17.05 12.86 2.39
N SER A 277 -18.27 12.98 2.90
CA SER A 277 -19.49 12.44 2.28
C SER A 277 -19.71 13.05 0.89
N GLU A 278 -19.56 14.37 0.76
CA GLU A 278 -19.66 15.08 -0.51
C GLU A 278 -18.59 14.65 -1.51
N ALA A 279 -17.33 14.55 -1.09
CA ALA A 279 -16.24 14.07 -1.94
C ALA A 279 -16.51 12.68 -2.52
N ILE A 280 -17.14 11.80 -1.71
CA ILE A 280 -17.54 10.47 -2.17
C ILE A 280 -18.70 10.56 -3.17
N LYS A 281 -19.75 11.35 -2.89
CA LYS A 281 -20.89 11.54 -3.80
C LYS A 281 -20.44 12.06 -5.17
N ARG A 282 -19.56 13.09 -5.19
CA ARG A 282 -18.95 13.62 -6.41
C ARG A 282 -18.21 12.55 -7.19
N THR A 283 -17.44 11.72 -6.49
CA THR A 283 -16.69 10.62 -7.12
C THR A 283 -17.61 9.58 -7.75
N ILE A 284 -18.68 9.18 -7.06
CA ILE A 284 -19.67 8.22 -7.58
C ILE A 284 -20.34 8.77 -8.84
N GLN A 285 -20.76 10.04 -8.81
CA GLN A 285 -21.38 10.70 -9.96
C GLN A 285 -20.41 10.76 -11.16
N ARG A 286 -19.16 11.19 -10.95
CA ARG A 286 -18.12 11.23 -12.00
C ARG A 286 -17.83 9.85 -12.58
N ASN A 287 -17.86 8.79 -11.77
CA ASN A 287 -17.67 7.42 -12.26
C ASN A 287 -18.85 6.95 -13.12
N LYS A 288 -20.09 7.29 -12.76
CA LYS A 288 -21.28 6.95 -13.56
C LYS A 288 -21.19 7.55 -14.96
N GLU A 289 -20.85 8.83 -15.05
CA GLU A 289 -20.64 9.52 -16.32
C GLU A 289 -19.50 8.90 -17.14
N PHE A 290 -18.39 8.54 -16.47
CA PHE A 290 -17.26 7.89 -17.11
C PHE A 290 -17.60 6.50 -17.65
N ASP A 291 -18.33 5.70 -16.87
CA ASP A 291 -18.80 4.37 -17.28
C ASP A 291 -19.75 4.47 -18.49
N ASP A 292 -20.69 5.42 -18.49
CA ASP A 292 -21.59 5.65 -19.62
C ASP A 292 -20.87 6.15 -20.88
N TYR A 293 -19.82 6.96 -20.71
CA TYR A 293 -18.94 7.36 -21.81
C TYR A 293 -18.16 6.18 -22.39
N MET A 294 -17.60 5.30 -21.53
CA MET A 294 -16.84 4.11 -21.93
C MET A 294 -17.73 3.04 -22.59
N LYS A 295 -19.00 2.91 -22.20
CA LYS A 295 -19.99 2.07 -22.90
C LYS A 295 -20.18 2.50 -24.36
N LYS A 296 -20.20 3.82 -24.60
CA LYS A 296 -20.34 4.41 -25.95
C LYS A 296 -19.02 4.38 -26.74
N HIS A 297 -17.88 4.41 -26.06
CA HIS A 297 -16.55 4.43 -26.67
C HIS A 297 -15.64 3.37 -26.04
N PRO A 298 -15.81 2.08 -26.40
CA PRO A 298 -15.02 1.00 -25.82
C PRO A 298 -13.52 1.20 -26.03
N CYS A 299 -12.74 1.08 -24.95
CA CYS A 299 -11.29 1.19 -24.97
C CYS A 299 -10.65 -0.08 -24.39
N PRO A 300 -9.72 -0.77 -25.08
CA PRO A 300 -9.07 -1.97 -24.56
C PRO A 300 -8.26 -1.76 -23.27
N ALA A 301 -7.80 -0.52 -23.03
CA ALA A 301 -7.06 -0.16 -21.82
C ALA A 301 -7.97 0.08 -20.60
N PHE A 302 -9.28 0.24 -20.82
CA PHE A 302 -10.25 0.43 -19.75
C PHE A 302 -10.51 -0.90 -19.03
N THR A 303 -10.44 -0.86 -17.70
CA THR A 303 -10.80 -1.99 -16.84
C THR A 303 -11.86 -1.51 -15.86
N HIS A 304 -13.10 -1.91 -16.06
CA HIS A 304 -14.17 -1.59 -15.14
C HIS A 304 -13.91 -2.24 -13.77
N SER A 305 -14.20 -1.50 -12.71
CA SER A 305 -14.10 -1.93 -11.33
C SER A 305 -15.18 -1.19 -10.57
N GLU A 306 -15.80 -1.82 -9.58
CA GLU A 306 -16.89 -1.18 -8.84
C GLU A 306 -16.42 -0.18 -7.77
N SER A 307 -15.15 -0.26 -7.34
CA SER A 307 -14.50 0.64 -6.37
C SER A 307 -14.84 2.11 -6.61
N VAL A 308 -15.13 2.88 -5.55
CA VAL A 308 -15.42 4.31 -5.64
C VAL A 308 -14.22 5.08 -6.21
N PHE A 309 -13.02 4.87 -5.70
CA PHE A 309 -11.85 5.61 -6.19
C PHE A 309 -11.16 4.88 -7.35
N ARG A 310 -11.30 5.41 -8.56
CA ARG A 310 -10.78 4.80 -9.81
C ARG A 310 -9.74 5.68 -10.51
N THR A 311 -8.82 5.06 -11.21
CA THR A 311 -7.88 5.72 -12.12
C THR A 311 -8.61 6.19 -13.38
N GLU A 312 -7.92 6.96 -14.23
CA GLU A 312 -8.43 7.36 -15.55
C GLU A 312 -8.64 6.18 -16.52
N TYR A 313 -8.24 4.97 -16.12
CA TYR A 313 -8.43 3.72 -16.86
C TYR A 313 -9.48 2.80 -16.20
N GLY A 314 -10.22 3.28 -15.20
CA GLY A 314 -11.29 2.54 -14.52
C GLY A 314 -10.85 1.63 -13.38
N SER A 315 -9.57 1.25 -13.31
CA SER A 315 -9.05 0.38 -12.24
C SER A 315 -8.99 1.10 -10.88
N PRO A 316 -9.05 0.39 -9.74
CA PRO A 316 -8.94 1.01 -8.41
C PRO A 316 -7.65 1.81 -8.23
N ILE A 317 -7.74 2.96 -7.54
CA ILE A 317 -6.53 3.68 -7.11
C ILE A 317 -5.83 2.87 -6.02
N THR A 318 -4.54 2.62 -6.20
CA THR A 318 -3.70 1.85 -5.26
C THR A 318 -2.73 2.77 -4.54
N SER A 319 -2.08 2.27 -3.47
CA SER A 319 -1.03 3.04 -2.80
C SER A 319 0.11 3.43 -3.74
N SER A 320 0.48 2.57 -4.70
CA SER A 320 1.57 2.85 -5.63
C SER A 320 1.19 3.94 -6.64
N THR A 321 -0.02 3.90 -7.21
CA THR A 321 -0.48 4.94 -8.14
C THR A 321 -0.65 6.28 -7.44
N PHE A 322 -1.21 6.28 -6.23
CA PHE A 322 -1.36 7.52 -5.47
C PHE A 322 -0.01 8.13 -5.06
N ARG A 323 0.99 7.30 -4.67
CA ARG A 323 2.37 7.78 -4.41
C ARG A 323 2.99 8.49 -5.62
N GLN A 324 2.71 8.03 -6.84
CA GLN A 324 3.21 8.69 -8.05
C GLN A 324 2.60 10.08 -8.22
N ILE A 325 1.31 10.24 -7.91
CA ILE A 325 0.64 11.55 -7.94
C ILE A 325 1.21 12.47 -6.86
N LEU A 326 1.35 11.98 -5.62
CA LEU A 326 1.95 12.75 -4.52
C LEU A 326 3.36 13.23 -4.86
N LYS A 327 4.19 12.37 -5.47
CA LYS A 327 5.54 12.76 -5.92
C LYS A 327 5.52 13.90 -6.95
N ARG A 328 4.53 13.92 -7.86
CA ARG A 328 4.39 15.01 -8.84
C ARG A 328 3.96 16.32 -8.17
N ILE A 329 3.06 16.24 -7.19
CA ILE A 329 2.61 17.38 -6.39
C ILE A 329 3.77 17.96 -5.59
N GLU A 330 4.51 17.11 -4.89
CA GLU A 330 5.73 17.51 -4.17
C GLU A 330 6.74 18.17 -5.10
N GLY A 331 6.96 17.64 -6.31
CA GLY A 331 7.85 18.26 -7.29
C GLY A 331 7.46 19.69 -7.67
N LYS A 332 6.15 19.93 -7.87
CA LYS A 332 5.62 21.28 -8.13
C LYS A 332 5.81 22.20 -6.93
N LEU A 333 5.47 21.74 -5.72
CA LEU A 333 5.62 22.52 -4.50
C LEU A 333 7.09 22.82 -4.20
N LEU A 334 8.01 21.87 -4.39
CA LEU A 334 9.44 22.12 -4.25
C LEU A 334 9.97 23.22 -5.17
N THR A 335 9.34 23.42 -6.33
CA THR A 335 9.78 24.40 -7.34
C THR A 335 9.10 25.74 -7.15
N ASN A 336 7.78 25.76 -6.88
CA ASN A 336 6.96 26.96 -6.95
C ASN A 336 6.43 27.43 -5.59
N CYS A 337 6.61 26.68 -4.50
CA CYS A 337 5.95 27.01 -3.24
C CYS A 337 6.39 28.37 -2.67
N LEU A 338 7.66 28.74 -2.87
CA LEU A 338 8.17 30.02 -2.42
C LEU A 338 7.53 31.20 -3.18
N SER A 339 7.36 31.08 -4.51
CA SER A 339 6.72 32.11 -5.33
C SER A 339 5.22 32.19 -5.11
N ASP A 340 4.58 31.02 -5.00
CA ASP A 340 3.11 30.92 -5.03
C ASP A 340 2.49 31.11 -3.64
N TYR A 341 3.21 30.73 -2.56
CA TYR A 341 2.67 30.74 -1.19
C TYR A 341 3.61 31.42 -0.17
N GLY A 342 4.78 31.90 -0.56
CA GLY A 342 5.69 32.64 0.32
C GLY A 342 6.49 31.80 1.32
N PHE A 343 6.51 30.47 1.20
CA PHE A 343 7.30 29.58 2.07
C PHE A 343 7.98 28.43 1.31
N LYS A 344 9.03 27.87 1.90
CA LYS A 344 9.79 26.76 1.30
C LYS A 344 9.16 25.42 1.65
N TRP A 345 8.80 24.64 0.64
CA TRP A 345 8.34 23.27 0.82
C TRP A 345 9.47 22.34 1.28
N VAL A 346 9.29 21.68 2.42
CA VAL A 346 10.28 20.71 2.99
C VAL A 346 9.64 19.37 3.40
N LYS A 347 8.41 19.12 2.94
CA LYS A 347 7.57 18.00 3.41
C LYS A 347 7.56 16.83 2.43
N HIS A 348 7.27 15.64 2.96
CA HIS A 348 7.15 14.40 2.20
C HIS A 348 5.87 13.64 2.59
N VAL A 349 4.87 13.76 1.72
CA VAL A 349 3.54 13.20 1.85
C VAL A 349 3.48 11.82 1.20
N THR A 350 2.99 10.85 1.97
CA THR A 350 2.70 9.50 1.50
C THR A 350 1.23 9.19 1.75
N PRO A 351 0.65 8.12 1.16
CA PRO A 351 -0.74 7.77 1.45
C PRO A 351 -1.03 7.54 2.94
N HIS A 352 -0.03 7.10 3.72
CA HIS A 352 -0.19 6.93 5.16
C HIS A 352 -0.04 8.23 5.95
N SER A 353 0.53 9.28 5.36
CA SER A 353 0.63 10.60 5.97
C SER A 353 -0.75 11.19 6.27
N PHE A 354 -1.76 10.97 5.42
CA PHE A 354 -3.13 11.44 5.66
C PHE A 354 -3.72 10.92 6.97
N ARG A 355 -3.55 9.63 7.23
CA ARG A 355 -3.98 9.03 8.50
C ARG A 355 -3.18 9.56 9.69
N HIS A 356 -1.89 9.79 9.51
CA HIS A 356 -1.06 10.42 10.55
C HIS A 356 -1.56 11.84 10.86
N MET A 357 -1.76 12.67 9.84
CA MET A 357 -2.32 14.02 9.96
C MET A 357 -3.71 14.00 10.61
N HIS A 358 -4.61 13.10 10.20
CA HIS A 358 -5.92 12.92 10.81
C HIS A 358 -5.83 12.70 12.33
N ILE A 359 -4.97 11.78 12.76
CA ILE A 359 -4.76 11.50 14.19
C ILE A 359 -4.14 12.71 14.89
N SER A 360 -3.12 13.33 14.29
CA SER A 360 -2.42 14.48 14.88
C SER A 360 -3.34 15.69 15.04
N TYR A 361 -4.21 15.99 14.07
CA TYR A 361 -5.19 17.07 14.20
C TYR A 361 -6.23 16.75 15.26
N LEU A 362 -6.79 15.53 15.29
CA LEU A 362 -7.75 15.14 16.34
C LEU A 362 -7.13 15.16 17.74
N GLN A 363 -5.82 14.92 17.87
CA GLN A 363 -5.07 15.02 19.12
C GLN A 363 -4.67 16.46 19.47
N SER A 364 -4.88 17.43 18.58
CA SER A 364 -4.55 18.81 18.87
C SER A 364 -5.42 19.33 20.01
N ASN A 365 -4.87 20.27 20.78
CA ASN A 365 -5.59 20.89 21.90
C ASN A 365 -6.86 21.64 21.44
N GLU A 366 -6.98 21.94 20.14
CA GLU A 366 -8.12 22.67 19.57
C GLU A 366 -9.37 21.79 19.43
N MET A 367 -9.20 20.49 19.16
CA MET A 367 -10.33 19.59 18.86
C MET A 367 -10.90 18.89 20.11
N HIS A 368 -10.18 18.90 21.25
CA HIS A 368 -10.60 18.32 22.54
C HIS A 368 -11.20 16.90 22.46
N ILE A 369 -10.68 16.04 21.57
CA ILE A 369 -11.17 14.67 21.41
C ILE A 369 -10.42 13.69 22.33
N ALA A 370 -11.16 12.82 23.01
CA ALA A 370 -10.56 11.78 23.83
C ALA A 370 -9.77 10.78 22.96
N VAL A 371 -8.57 10.39 23.40
CA VAL A 371 -7.70 9.44 22.67
C VAL A 371 -8.43 8.14 22.31
N LYS A 372 -9.32 7.67 23.18
CA LYS A 372 -10.15 6.48 22.96
C LYS A 372 -11.03 6.61 21.71
N ASP A 373 -11.61 7.79 21.48
CA ASP A 373 -12.51 8.05 20.36
C ASP A 373 -11.73 8.03 19.04
N ILE A 374 -10.55 8.63 19.05
CA ILE A 374 -9.60 8.59 17.93
C ILE A 374 -9.23 7.15 17.61
N MET A 375 -8.85 6.36 18.61
CA MET A 375 -8.45 4.95 18.42
C MET A 375 -9.56 4.08 17.84
N THR A 376 -10.80 4.29 18.29
CA THR A 376 -11.99 3.58 17.81
C THR A 376 -12.23 3.92 16.33
N ARG A 377 -12.20 5.22 15.98
CA ARG A 377 -12.38 5.70 14.61
C ARG A 377 -11.35 5.12 13.63
N VAL A 378 -10.08 5.11 14.02
CA VAL A 378 -9.02 4.63 13.14
C VAL A 378 -8.86 3.10 13.16
N GLY A 379 -9.44 2.39 14.13
CA GLY A 379 -9.32 0.93 14.24
C GLY A 379 -7.93 0.47 14.72
N HIS A 380 -7.39 1.11 15.76
CA HIS A 380 -6.18 0.64 16.44
C HIS A 380 -6.54 -0.39 17.52
N ALA A 381 -5.96 -1.58 17.45
CA ALA A 381 -6.10 -2.60 18.48
C ALA A 381 -5.17 -2.30 19.66
N ASN A 382 -5.71 -1.83 20.78
CA ASN A 382 -5.10 -2.10 22.09
C ASN A 382 -5.88 -3.23 22.74
N PHE A 383 -5.24 -4.38 22.90
CA PHE A 383 -5.86 -5.63 23.35
C PHE A 383 -6.44 -5.51 24.77
N GLU A 384 -5.82 -4.72 25.65
CA GLU A 384 -6.18 -4.61 27.07
C GLU A 384 -7.51 -3.90 27.35
N THR A 385 -8.09 -3.17 26.39
CA THR A 385 -9.30 -2.36 26.61
C THR A 385 -10.56 -2.88 25.90
N THR A 386 -10.53 -4.03 25.22
CA THR A 386 -11.59 -4.35 24.24
C THR A 386 -12.90 -4.91 24.84
N MET A 387 -12.93 -5.32 26.13
CA MET A 387 -14.05 -6.12 26.65
C MET A 387 -15.25 -5.35 27.23
N GLY A 388 -15.24 -4.01 27.29
CA GLY A 388 -16.26 -3.24 28.02
C GLY A 388 -17.05 -2.17 27.25
N TYR A 389 -16.93 -2.04 25.93
CA TYR A 389 -17.21 -0.74 25.26
C TYR A 389 -18.15 -0.72 24.06
N THR A 390 -19.02 -1.72 23.87
CA THR A 390 -19.95 -1.76 22.74
C THR A 390 -20.97 -0.61 22.72
N HIS A 391 -21.34 -0.04 23.88
CA HIS A 391 -22.41 0.97 23.98
C HIS A 391 -22.00 2.43 23.72
N ASN A 392 -20.69 2.77 23.68
CA ASN A 392 -20.22 4.17 23.55
C ASN A 392 -19.71 4.55 22.16
N ILE A 393 -19.80 3.65 21.17
CA ILE A 393 -19.21 3.83 19.83
C ILE A 393 -19.91 4.95 19.05
N ASN A 394 -21.25 5.06 19.15
CA ASN A 394 -22.00 6.06 18.39
C ASN A 394 -21.67 7.49 18.84
N ARG A 395 -21.72 7.76 20.15
CA ARG A 395 -21.41 9.09 20.72
C ARG A 395 -19.95 9.53 20.48
N SER A 396 -19.04 8.56 20.49
CA SER A 396 -17.62 8.75 20.19
C SER A 396 -17.38 9.25 18.75
N GLN A 397 -18.05 8.60 17.79
CA GLN A 397 -17.95 8.97 16.37
C GLN A 397 -18.60 10.33 16.08
N GLU A 398 -19.75 10.63 16.69
CA GLU A 398 -20.43 11.94 16.56
C GLU A 398 -19.53 13.10 16.98
N ASN A 399 -18.85 12.99 18.13
CA ASN A 399 -17.91 14.00 18.61
C ASN A 399 -16.77 14.23 17.61
N THR A 400 -16.19 13.15 17.07
CA THR A 400 -15.12 13.27 16.07
C THR A 400 -15.61 13.94 14.78
N VAL A 401 -16.81 13.60 14.30
CA VAL A 401 -17.40 14.21 13.10
C VAL A 401 -17.65 15.70 13.31
N LYS A 402 -18.23 16.09 14.45
CA LYS A 402 -18.46 17.50 14.78
C LYS A 402 -17.17 18.30 14.78
N ALA A 403 -16.12 17.79 15.43
CA ALA A 403 -14.84 18.46 15.47
C ALA A 403 -14.19 18.55 14.07
N LEU A 404 -14.34 17.51 13.22
CA LEU A 404 -13.81 17.53 11.86
C LEU A 404 -14.55 18.51 10.95
N ASN A 405 -15.87 18.64 11.07
CA ASN A 405 -16.62 19.67 10.34
C ASN A 405 -16.15 21.07 10.77
N GLN A 406 -16.03 21.31 12.07
CA GLN A 406 -15.47 22.57 12.60
C GLN A 406 -14.02 22.81 12.15
N PHE A 407 -13.21 21.76 12.03
CA PHE A 407 -11.84 21.88 11.51
C PHE A 407 -11.84 22.37 10.06
N VAL A 408 -12.75 21.88 9.21
CA VAL A 408 -12.88 22.34 7.82
C VAL A 408 -13.30 23.81 7.78
N GLU A 409 -14.29 24.19 8.59
CA GLU A 409 -14.80 25.56 8.68
C GLU A 409 -13.74 26.55 9.23
N ASN A 410 -13.17 26.27 10.40
CA ASN A 410 -12.24 27.15 11.10
C ASN A 410 -10.95 27.43 10.32
N HIS A 411 -10.54 26.49 9.46
CA HIS A 411 -9.33 26.62 8.65
C HIS A 411 -9.63 27.03 7.20
N ASN A 412 -10.86 27.43 6.87
CA ASN A 412 -11.29 27.89 5.55
C ASN A 412 -11.01 26.88 4.42
N PHE A 413 -11.22 25.58 4.67
CA PHE A 413 -11.10 24.57 3.63
C PHE A 413 -12.38 24.54 2.76
N HIS A 414 -12.26 24.98 1.51
CA HIS A 414 -13.34 24.93 0.52
C HIS A 414 -13.20 23.68 -0.36
N PHE A 415 -13.68 22.53 0.13
CA PHE A 415 -13.63 21.25 -0.58
C PHE A 415 -14.73 21.12 -1.65
N GLU A 416 -14.71 22.04 -2.60
CA GLU A 416 -15.74 22.21 -3.62
C GLU A 416 -15.63 21.20 -4.77
N GLU A 417 -16.71 21.12 -5.55
CA GLU A 417 -16.72 20.35 -6.79
C GLU A 417 -15.74 20.93 -7.82
N LEU A 418 -14.84 20.08 -8.30
CA LEU A 418 -13.87 20.48 -9.32
C LEU A 418 -14.56 20.59 -10.68
N LYS A 419 -14.45 21.78 -11.30
CA LYS A 419 -14.89 22.02 -12.67
C LYS A 419 -14.20 21.05 -13.63
N SER A 420 -14.99 20.44 -14.51
CA SER A 420 -14.58 19.41 -15.45
C SER A 420 -14.59 19.94 -16.88
N TYR A 421 -13.49 19.73 -17.60
CA TYR A 421 -13.30 20.25 -18.95
C TYR A 421 -12.94 19.11 -19.90
N THR A 422 -13.66 19.02 -21.02
CA THR A 422 -13.33 18.07 -22.11
C THR A 422 -12.14 18.55 -22.92
N CYS A 423 -11.85 19.85 -22.91
CA CYS A 423 -10.81 20.50 -23.67
C CYS A 423 -9.77 21.14 -22.72
N LYS A 424 -8.48 20.87 -22.97
CA LYS A 424 -7.37 21.40 -22.15
C LYS A 424 -7.33 22.94 -22.11
N TYR A 425 -7.79 23.58 -23.18
CA TYR A 425 -7.80 25.03 -23.33
C TYR A 425 -8.92 25.69 -22.52
N SER A 426 -10.03 24.98 -22.27
CA SER A 426 -11.12 25.49 -21.41
C SER A 426 -10.60 25.79 -20.01
N ARG A 427 -9.73 24.93 -19.48
CA ARG A 427 -9.12 25.15 -18.16
C ARG A 427 -8.24 26.40 -18.10
N MET A 428 -7.58 26.77 -19.19
CA MET A 428 -6.79 28.00 -19.26
C MET A 428 -7.71 29.23 -19.25
N ILE A 429 -8.82 29.16 -19.99
CA ILE A 429 -9.85 30.19 -20.01
C ILE A 429 -10.53 30.33 -18.64
N GLU A 430 -10.83 29.22 -17.96
CA GLU A 430 -11.35 29.29 -16.60
C GLU A 430 -10.37 30.01 -15.67
N LYS A 431 -9.10 29.63 -15.70
CA LYS A 431 -8.09 30.27 -14.84
C LYS A 431 -8.01 31.77 -15.13
N PHE A 432 -8.12 32.15 -16.40
CA PHE A 432 -8.18 33.56 -16.80
C PHE A 432 -9.38 34.29 -16.20
N ILE A 433 -10.58 33.68 -16.28
CA ILE A 433 -11.81 34.19 -15.67
C ILE A 433 -11.63 34.39 -14.16
N GLU A 434 -11.10 33.37 -13.47
CA GLU A 434 -10.89 33.39 -12.01
C GLU A 434 -9.87 34.46 -11.56
N THR A 435 -8.90 34.81 -12.42
CA THR A 435 -7.88 35.82 -12.12
C THR A 435 -8.21 37.23 -12.61
N SER A 436 -9.32 37.40 -13.33
CA SER A 436 -9.68 38.69 -13.94
C SER A 436 -10.56 39.50 -12.98
N ASP A 437 -10.09 40.68 -12.57
CA ASP A 437 -10.82 41.58 -11.67
C ASP A 437 -12.12 42.10 -12.33
N ASN A 438 -13.28 41.59 -11.91
CA ASN A 438 -14.67 42.09 -12.09
C ASN A 438 -15.09 42.66 -13.47
N SER A 439 -14.33 42.41 -14.53
CA SER A 439 -14.68 42.82 -15.89
C SER A 439 -15.41 41.67 -16.57
N ASN A 440 -16.73 41.77 -16.69
CA ASN A 440 -17.58 40.76 -17.35
C ASN A 440 -17.31 40.63 -18.88
N LYS A 441 -16.29 41.33 -19.39
CA LYS A 441 -15.88 41.29 -20.80
C LYS A 441 -14.43 41.75 -20.96
N VAL A 442 -13.61 40.96 -21.64
CA VAL A 442 -12.25 41.31 -22.08
C VAL A 442 -12.11 41.06 -23.58
N GLU A 443 -11.41 41.96 -24.28
CA GLU A 443 -11.04 41.77 -25.69
C GLU A 443 -9.54 41.55 -25.78
N LEU A 444 -9.14 40.44 -26.38
CA LEU A 444 -7.74 40.06 -26.59
C LEU A 444 -7.44 40.08 -28.08
N SER A 445 -6.26 40.57 -28.45
CA SER A 445 -5.72 40.39 -29.79
C SER A 445 -5.49 38.90 -30.09
N VAL A 446 -5.27 38.57 -31.37
CA VAL A 446 -4.97 37.19 -31.78
C VAL A 446 -3.76 36.62 -31.04
N ASP A 447 -2.70 37.40 -30.85
CA ASP A 447 -1.48 36.91 -30.24
C ASP A 447 -1.60 36.80 -28.73
N GLU A 448 -2.27 37.74 -28.06
CA GLU A 448 -2.60 37.62 -26.62
C GLU A 448 -3.48 36.38 -26.35
N PHE A 449 -4.45 36.09 -27.22
CA PHE A 449 -5.29 34.89 -27.07
C PHE A 449 -4.50 33.60 -27.32
N LYS A 450 -3.53 33.61 -28.25
CA LYS A 450 -2.62 32.47 -28.44
C LYS A 450 -1.73 32.26 -27.22
N ASP A 451 -1.18 33.34 -26.66
CA ASP A 451 -0.33 33.30 -25.47
C ASP A 451 -1.11 32.77 -24.28
N LEU A 452 -2.35 33.23 -24.09
CA LEU A 452 -3.26 32.72 -23.07
C LEU A 452 -3.47 31.20 -23.15
N LEU A 453 -3.57 30.67 -24.37
CA LEU A 453 -3.77 29.26 -24.64
C LEU A 453 -2.47 28.47 -24.83
N HIS A 454 -1.31 29.12 -24.70
CA HIS A 454 0.01 28.57 -24.97
C HIS A 454 0.11 27.93 -26.37
N LEU A 455 -0.48 28.58 -27.38
CA LEU A 455 -0.46 28.15 -28.78
C LEU A 455 0.79 28.69 -29.48
N SER A 456 1.28 27.96 -30.49
CA SER A 456 2.39 28.44 -31.32
C SER A 456 1.99 29.75 -32.03
N PRO A 457 2.89 30.73 -32.19
CA PRO A 457 2.62 31.94 -32.98
C PRO A 457 2.14 31.65 -34.41
N ARG A 458 2.62 30.52 -34.98
CA ARG A 458 2.24 30.03 -36.31
C ARG A 458 0.87 29.36 -36.37
N TYR A 459 0.20 29.15 -35.24
CA TYR A 459 -1.10 28.50 -35.19
C TYR A 459 -2.16 29.42 -35.81
N SER A 460 -2.84 28.95 -36.86
CA SER A 460 -3.78 29.78 -37.61
C SER A 460 -4.98 30.22 -36.74
N PRO A 461 -5.37 31.51 -36.77
CA PRO A 461 -6.59 31.98 -36.08
C PRO A 461 -7.86 31.27 -36.55
N LYS A 462 -7.91 30.84 -37.83
CA LYS A 462 -9.03 30.04 -38.34
C LYS A 462 -9.15 28.68 -37.66
N ASN A 463 -8.01 28.07 -37.31
CA ASN A 463 -7.98 26.79 -36.59
C ASN A 463 -8.40 26.92 -35.13
N ILE A 464 -8.17 28.08 -34.51
CA ILE A 464 -8.70 28.38 -33.17
C ILE A 464 -10.23 28.37 -33.21
N VAL A 465 -10.80 29.05 -34.20
CA VAL A 465 -12.26 29.11 -34.40
C VAL A 465 -12.85 27.73 -34.65
N SER A 466 -12.31 26.97 -35.60
CA SER A 466 -12.90 25.70 -36.01
C SER A 466 -12.71 24.58 -34.98
N ASN A 467 -11.56 24.52 -34.30
CA ASN A 467 -11.22 23.36 -33.47
C ASN A 467 -11.38 23.59 -31.97
N LEU A 468 -11.26 24.84 -31.51
CA LEU A 468 -11.12 25.15 -30.08
C LEU A 468 -12.35 25.86 -29.50
N LEU A 469 -12.82 26.93 -30.15
CA LEU A 469 -13.86 27.80 -29.56
C LEU A 469 -15.13 27.04 -29.18
N LEU A 470 -15.64 26.17 -30.06
CA LEU A 470 -16.86 25.42 -29.78
C LEU A 470 -16.72 24.50 -28.56
N LYS A 471 -15.54 23.88 -28.41
CA LYS A 471 -15.23 22.99 -27.27
C LYS A 471 -15.08 23.78 -25.98
N ILE A 472 -14.37 24.92 -26.04
CA ILE A 472 -14.19 25.83 -24.91
C ILE A 472 -15.54 26.36 -24.44
N LYS A 473 -16.38 26.85 -25.37
CA LYS A 473 -17.71 27.36 -25.04
C LYS A 473 -18.59 26.28 -24.40
N LYS A 474 -18.63 25.08 -24.98
CA LYS A 474 -19.40 23.95 -24.42
C LYS A 474 -18.97 23.57 -23.00
N ASP A 475 -17.69 23.71 -22.72
CA ASP A 475 -17.10 23.38 -21.42
C ASP A 475 -17.37 24.46 -20.38
N ILE A 476 -17.13 25.73 -20.72
CA ILE A 476 -17.19 26.86 -19.77
C ILE A 476 -18.62 27.28 -19.44
N VAL A 477 -19.55 27.20 -20.40
CA VAL A 477 -20.98 27.52 -20.17
C VAL A 477 -21.62 26.67 -19.08
N LYS A 478 -21.06 25.49 -18.77
CA LYS A 478 -21.51 24.65 -17.65
C LYS A 478 -21.37 25.34 -16.30
N TYR A 479 -20.38 26.23 -16.17
CA TYR A 479 -20.00 26.89 -14.91
C TYR A 479 -20.29 28.39 -14.95
N HIS A 480 -20.26 29.00 -16.13
CA HIS A 480 -20.57 30.40 -16.38
C HIS A 480 -21.67 30.49 -17.44
N PRO A 481 -22.96 30.49 -17.06
CA PRO A 481 -24.07 30.43 -18.02
C PRO A 481 -24.09 31.59 -19.04
N GLN A 482 -23.52 32.74 -18.69
CA GLN A 482 -23.42 33.91 -19.57
C GLN A 482 -22.17 33.90 -20.46
N PHE A 483 -21.35 32.83 -20.37
CA PHE A 483 -20.10 32.75 -21.09
C PHE A 483 -20.27 32.77 -22.60
N ASP A 484 -19.53 33.66 -23.26
CA ASP A 484 -19.41 33.69 -24.70
C ASP A 484 -18.01 34.10 -25.16
N ILE A 485 -17.57 33.53 -26.29
CA ILE A 485 -16.38 33.99 -27.00
C ILE A 485 -16.78 34.39 -28.41
N LYS A 486 -16.62 35.68 -28.73
CA LYS A 486 -16.92 36.25 -30.04
C LYS A 486 -15.64 36.59 -30.80
N ILE A 487 -15.69 36.43 -32.11
CA ILE A 487 -14.58 36.78 -33.01
C ILE A 487 -14.65 38.28 -33.28
N VAL A 488 -13.56 39.00 -33.02
CA VAL A 488 -13.41 40.42 -33.37
C VAL A 488 -12.73 40.50 -34.74
N LYS A 489 -13.38 41.15 -35.71
CA LYS A 489 -12.91 41.24 -37.10
C LYS A 489 -12.58 42.68 -37.50
N SER A 490 -11.63 42.85 -38.42
CA SER A 490 -11.40 44.13 -39.10
C SER A 490 -12.47 44.41 -40.17
N SER A 491 -12.48 45.65 -40.67
CA SER A 491 -13.25 46.08 -41.85
C SER A 491 -13.01 45.22 -43.09
N GLU A 492 -11.83 44.59 -43.20
CA GLU A 492 -11.44 43.66 -44.28
C GLU A 492 -11.78 42.19 -43.97
N ASN A 493 -12.63 41.92 -42.97
CA ASN A 493 -13.08 40.58 -42.56
C ASN A 493 -11.95 39.65 -42.06
N GLN A 494 -10.79 40.22 -41.67
CA GLN A 494 -9.70 39.47 -41.04
C GLN A 494 -9.93 39.36 -39.53
N ILE A 495 -9.56 38.23 -38.92
CA ILE A 495 -9.67 38.02 -37.47
C ILE A 495 -8.61 38.88 -36.77
N ARG A 496 -9.04 39.90 -36.02
CA ARG A 496 -8.17 40.78 -35.22
C ARG A 496 -8.02 40.34 -33.78
N GLY A 497 -9.00 39.62 -33.24
CA GLY A 497 -8.96 39.18 -31.85
C GLY A 497 -10.18 38.37 -31.44
N PHE A 498 -10.29 38.15 -30.14
CA PHE A 498 -11.38 37.41 -29.51
C PHE A 498 -11.89 38.19 -28.29
N SER A 499 -13.20 38.36 -28.22
CA SER A 499 -13.87 38.93 -27.06
C SER A 499 -14.40 37.81 -26.20
N ILE A 500 -13.96 37.75 -24.94
CA ILE A 500 -14.40 36.79 -23.93
C ILE A 500 -15.31 37.54 -22.95
N ALA A 501 -16.52 37.04 -22.73
CA ALA A 501 -17.44 37.51 -21.70
C ALA A 501 -17.87 36.31 -20.84
N TRP A 502 -18.07 36.50 -19.53
CA TRP A 502 -18.42 35.43 -18.58
C TRP A 502 -19.36 35.90 -17.49
#